data_AF-A0A9N8VYZ2-F1
#
_entry.id   AF-A0A9N8VYZ2-F1
#
_cell.length_a   1.000
_cell.length_b   1.000
_cell.length_c   1.000
_cell.angle_alpha   90.00
_cell.angle_beta   90.00
_cell.angle_gamma   90.00
#
_symmetry.space_group_name_H-M   'P 1'
#
loop_
_entity.id
_entity.type
_entity.pdbx_description
1 polymer ?
#
loop_
_entity_poly.entity_id
_entity_poly.type
_entity_poly.pdbx_seq_one_letter_code
_entity_poly.pdbx_strand_id
1 'polypeptide(L)'
;MTTLIENCFDPNERIGKFIDNGRLELTSILGIGAYGVVYSAKHVNRRAYAVKCMPKNNLDARQRRLHATEINLHAQVSGHPNIISLENVIDTDDSLNVVLEYCPEGDLFSMITEKGGYLGNDHLIKQVFVQILDAVQYSHYNGIYHRDLKPENILVFDGGRTVKLADFGLATTDVWSKDFGCGSTFYMSPGGLNKQVRGYATAPNDVWSLGVILINITCGRNPWKQACLRDETFSMYLQDRDFLKTILPLSDELNDILKDIFNPNPEKRITLDELKERILACEQFTVSEDDVKTTQQDDEFINICDMPISTVAPREICNYSSSSSSATACSWYSMNSEMDFSTPPSEFLVDYDRCFSSSTSSSSSLSTLANSQPDLIKCFNHDLGISLKCGDLIMDDHILQTDCIF
;
A
#
# COMPACT_ATOMS: atom_id res chain seq x y z
N MET A 1 -7.87 9.75 13.25
CA MET A 1 -9.11 9.80 12.45
C MET A 1 -9.70 8.40 12.52
N THR A 2 -10.03 7.99 13.75
CA THR A 2 -10.14 6.58 14.17
C THR A 2 -11.45 6.46 14.93
N THR A 3 -12.55 6.27 14.20
CA THR A 3 -13.89 5.81 14.66
C THR A 3 -14.89 6.10 13.54
N LEU A 4 -14.95 5.23 12.54
CA LEU A 4 -16.05 5.22 11.55
C LEU A 4 -16.89 3.94 11.61
N ILE A 5 -16.49 2.94 12.39
CA ILE A 5 -17.21 1.66 12.49
C ILE A 5 -18.07 1.56 13.77
N GLU A 6 -17.80 2.36 14.81
CA GLU A 6 -18.56 2.28 16.07
C GLU A 6 -20.05 2.71 15.96
N ASN A 7 -20.53 3.20 14.81
CA ASN A 7 -21.86 3.80 14.71
C ASN A 7 -22.71 3.41 13.49
N CYS A 8 -22.62 2.19 12.95
CA CYS A 8 -23.58 1.77 11.91
C CYS A 8 -24.21 0.38 12.10
N PHE A 9 -23.45 -0.66 12.44
CA PHE A 9 -23.95 -1.98 12.83
C PHE A 9 -22.78 -2.87 13.26
N ASP A 10 -23.00 -3.86 14.13
CA ASP A 10 -22.00 -4.90 14.41
C ASP A 10 -21.85 -5.79 13.15
N PRO A 11 -20.63 -5.94 12.60
CA PRO A 11 -20.38 -6.80 11.45
C PRO A 11 -20.94 -8.21 11.59
N ASN A 12 -20.93 -8.79 12.79
CA ASN A 12 -21.39 -10.15 13.05
C ASN A 12 -22.91 -10.29 12.97
N GLU A 13 -23.67 -9.24 13.28
CA GLU A 13 -25.14 -9.26 13.22
C GLU A 13 -25.69 -9.40 11.80
N ARG A 14 -24.86 -9.25 10.78
CA ARG A 14 -25.26 -9.44 9.38
C ARG A 14 -25.06 -10.87 8.88
N ILE A 15 -24.26 -11.68 9.57
CA ILE A 15 -24.05 -13.08 9.19
C ILE A 15 -25.39 -13.84 9.32
N GLY A 16 -25.72 -14.63 8.31
CA GLY A 16 -27.00 -15.34 8.17
C GLY A 16 -28.17 -14.47 7.68
N LYS A 17 -27.98 -13.15 7.51
CA LYS A 17 -29.01 -12.31 6.89
C LYS A 17 -29.00 -12.46 5.38
N PHE A 18 -30.18 -12.29 4.79
CA PHE A 18 -30.36 -12.32 3.34
C PHE A 18 -30.57 -10.91 2.79
N ILE A 19 -29.95 -10.66 1.64
CA ILE A 19 -30.14 -9.48 0.80
C ILE A 19 -30.69 -9.89 -0.58
N ASP A 20 -30.92 -8.91 -1.46
CA ASP A 20 -31.46 -9.13 -2.82
C ASP A 20 -32.77 -9.93 -2.83
N ASN A 21 -33.76 -9.47 -2.08
CA ASN A 21 -35.07 -10.13 -1.95
C ASN A 21 -34.99 -11.60 -1.50
N GLY A 22 -34.05 -11.91 -0.60
CA GLY A 22 -33.89 -13.27 -0.07
C GLY A 22 -33.01 -14.19 -0.92
N ARG A 23 -32.37 -13.69 -1.98
CA ARG A 23 -31.60 -14.52 -2.92
C ARG A 23 -30.14 -14.71 -2.53
N LEU A 24 -29.59 -13.83 -1.69
CA LEU A 24 -28.17 -13.81 -1.36
C LEU A 24 -27.98 -13.77 0.16
N GLU A 25 -27.42 -14.84 0.73
CA GLU A 25 -27.13 -14.97 2.16
C GLU A 25 -25.70 -14.51 2.46
N LEU A 26 -25.51 -13.65 3.46
CA LEU A 26 -24.18 -13.28 3.96
C LEU A 26 -23.69 -14.37 4.93
N THR A 27 -22.57 -15.03 4.64
CA THR A 27 -22.17 -16.26 5.35
C THR A 27 -21.00 -16.10 6.30
N SER A 28 -20.06 -15.21 6.00
CA SER A 28 -18.90 -14.93 6.87
C SER A 28 -18.31 -13.58 6.54
N ILE A 29 -17.55 -12.99 7.46
CA ILE A 29 -16.76 -11.79 7.19
C ILE A 29 -15.49 -12.24 6.45
N LEU A 30 -15.18 -11.56 5.35
CA LEU A 30 -13.88 -11.63 4.70
C LEU A 30 -13.01 -10.55 5.33
N GLY A 31 -13.28 -9.27 5.07
CA GLY A 31 -12.48 -8.17 5.61
C GLY A 31 -13.30 -7.04 6.23
N ILE A 32 -12.66 -6.25 7.09
CA ILE A 32 -13.23 -5.03 7.68
C ILE A 32 -12.31 -3.87 7.33
N GLY A 33 -12.84 -2.84 6.67
CA GLY A 33 -12.07 -1.68 6.25
C GLY A 33 -12.74 -0.36 6.61
N ALA A 34 -12.04 0.73 6.36
CA ALA A 34 -12.52 2.09 6.65
C ALA A 34 -13.83 2.44 5.93
N TYR A 35 -14.10 1.82 4.78
CA TYR A 35 -15.23 2.11 3.89
C TYR A 35 -16.37 1.10 4.01
N GLY A 36 -16.24 0.07 4.85
CA GLY A 36 -17.27 -0.94 5.04
C GLY A 36 -16.72 -2.31 5.39
N VAL A 37 -17.63 -3.29 5.39
CA VAL A 37 -17.31 -4.69 5.68
C VAL A 37 -17.52 -5.51 4.41
N VAL A 38 -16.60 -6.41 4.12
CA VAL A 38 -16.70 -7.36 3.01
C VAL A 38 -17.11 -8.71 3.57
N TYR A 39 -18.19 -9.28 3.05
CA TYR A 39 -18.70 -10.58 3.44
C TYR A 39 -18.52 -11.59 2.32
N SER A 40 -18.28 -12.85 2.66
CA SER A 40 -18.60 -13.95 1.78
C SER A 40 -20.11 -14.10 1.74
N ALA A 41 -20.66 -14.37 0.56
CA ALA A 41 -22.08 -14.54 0.38
C ALA A 41 -22.39 -15.72 -0.55
N LYS A 42 -23.52 -16.38 -0.30
CA LYS A 42 -23.98 -17.52 -1.07
C LYS A 42 -25.33 -17.22 -1.69
N HIS A 43 -25.40 -17.28 -3.01
CA HIS A 43 -26.66 -17.11 -3.73
C HIS A 43 -27.48 -18.40 -3.73
N VAL A 44 -28.79 -18.30 -3.92
CA VAL A 44 -29.72 -19.46 -3.97
C VAL A 44 -29.33 -20.51 -5.02
N ASN A 45 -28.64 -20.11 -6.10
CA ASN A 45 -28.09 -21.02 -7.12
C ASN A 45 -26.75 -21.69 -6.71
N ARG A 46 -26.33 -21.54 -5.45
CA ARG A 46 -25.07 -22.02 -4.86
C ARG A 46 -23.79 -21.34 -5.36
N ARG A 47 -23.87 -20.28 -6.18
CA ARG A 47 -22.70 -19.47 -6.53
C ARG A 47 -22.28 -18.61 -5.34
N ALA A 48 -20.98 -18.53 -5.10
CA ALA A 48 -20.39 -17.68 -4.07
C ALA A 48 -20.05 -16.30 -4.65
N TYR A 49 -20.17 -15.28 -3.80
CA TYR A 49 -19.85 -13.88 -4.09
C TYR A 49 -19.11 -13.26 -2.91
N ALA A 50 -18.37 -12.19 -3.17
CA ALA A 50 -17.96 -11.25 -2.13
C ALA A 50 -18.95 -10.07 -2.13
N VAL A 51 -19.35 -9.57 -0.96
CA VAL A 51 -20.29 -8.45 -0.84
C VAL A 51 -19.66 -7.37 0.02
N LYS A 52 -19.29 -6.25 -0.59
CA LYS A 52 -18.81 -5.06 0.12
C LYS A 52 -20.01 -4.24 0.57
N CYS A 53 -20.29 -4.26 1.87
CA CYS A 53 -21.35 -3.52 2.52
C CYS A 53 -20.84 -2.14 2.95
N MET A 54 -21.27 -1.09 2.26
CA MET A 54 -20.95 0.30 2.55
C MET A 54 -22.12 0.97 3.28
N PRO A 55 -21.98 1.36 4.55
CA PRO A 55 -23.07 1.97 5.32
C PRO A 55 -23.56 3.28 4.69
N LYS A 56 -24.85 3.59 4.82
CA LYS A 56 -25.45 4.87 4.37
C LYS A 56 -25.66 5.87 5.49
N ASN A 57 -25.82 5.38 6.72
CA ASN A 57 -26.13 6.20 7.87
C ASN A 57 -24.94 7.06 8.26
N ASN A 58 -25.21 8.27 8.76
CA ASN A 58 -24.20 9.22 9.25
C ASN A 58 -23.14 9.64 8.22
N LEU A 59 -23.36 9.38 6.93
CA LEU A 59 -22.47 9.86 5.88
C LEU A 59 -22.68 11.34 5.59
N ASP A 60 -21.60 12.10 5.52
CA ASP A 60 -21.61 13.43 4.93
C ASP A 60 -21.76 13.38 3.39
N ALA A 61 -21.98 14.53 2.75
CA ALA A 61 -22.16 14.60 1.29
C ALA A 61 -20.91 14.13 0.52
N ARG A 62 -19.72 14.30 1.10
CA ARG A 62 -18.45 13.89 0.49
C ARG A 62 -18.33 12.38 0.50
N GLN A 63 -18.61 11.72 1.62
CA GLN A 63 -18.55 10.26 1.76
C GLN A 63 -19.56 9.57 0.83
N ARG A 64 -20.78 10.09 0.72
CA ARG A 64 -21.77 9.57 -0.26
C ARG A 64 -21.25 9.67 -1.70
N ARG A 65 -20.62 10.79 -2.04
CA ARG A 65 -20.00 10.97 -3.36
C ARG A 65 -18.86 9.98 -3.57
N LEU A 66 -18.04 9.71 -2.56
CA LEU A 66 -16.95 8.73 -2.64
C LEU A 66 -17.50 7.31 -2.89
N HIS A 67 -18.51 6.85 -2.15
CA HIS A 67 -19.14 5.54 -2.40
C HIS A 67 -19.71 5.44 -3.82
N ALA A 68 -20.42 6.48 -4.28
CA ALA A 68 -20.97 6.51 -5.63
C ALA A 68 -19.87 6.54 -6.71
N THR A 69 -18.76 7.24 -6.45
CA THR A 69 -17.62 7.32 -7.35
C THR A 69 -16.93 5.95 -7.45
N GLU A 70 -16.64 5.30 -6.32
CA GLU A 70 -16.05 3.96 -6.28
C GLU A 70 -16.85 2.97 -7.14
N ILE A 71 -18.16 2.85 -6.90
CA ILE A 71 -19.04 1.95 -7.66
C ILE A 71 -19.01 2.31 -9.16
N ASN A 72 -19.13 3.59 -9.48
CA ASN A 72 -19.21 4.04 -10.88
C ASN A 72 -17.91 3.76 -11.63
N LEU A 73 -16.76 4.07 -11.04
CA LEU A 73 -15.45 3.84 -11.68
C LEU A 73 -15.18 2.35 -11.83
N HIS A 74 -15.47 1.53 -10.82
CA HIS A 74 -15.32 0.08 -10.93
C HIS A 74 -16.23 -0.50 -12.01
N ALA A 75 -17.50 -0.06 -12.08
CA ALA A 75 -18.44 -0.53 -13.09
C ALA A 75 -17.97 -0.22 -14.53
N GLN A 76 -17.27 0.90 -14.76
CA GLN A 76 -16.76 1.26 -16.08
C GLN A 76 -15.66 0.32 -16.58
N VAL A 77 -14.84 -0.22 -15.68
CA VAL A 77 -13.71 -1.11 -16.03
C VAL A 77 -14.02 -2.60 -15.78
N SER A 78 -15.19 -2.89 -15.24
CA SER A 78 -15.63 -4.26 -15.00
C SER A 78 -15.83 -5.02 -16.31
N GLY A 79 -15.44 -6.29 -16.32
CA GLY A 79 -15.48 -7.15 -17.51
C GLY A 79 -14.11 -7.39 -18.16
N HIS A 80 -13.07 -6.65 -17.75
CA HIS A 80 -11.69 -7.01 -18.09
C HIS A 80 -11.28 -8.30 -17.35
N PRO A 81 -10.60 -9.27 -17.99
CA PRO A 81 -10.26 -10.56 -17.37
C PRO A 81 -9.39 -10.44 -16.11
N ASN A 82 -8.60 -9.37 -16.00
CA ASN A 82 -7.72 -9.09 -14.87
C ASN A 82 -8.25 -7.98 -13.94
N ILE A 83 -9.55 -7.69 -13.95
CA ILE A 83 -10.21 -6.81 -12.98
C ILE A 83 -11.36 -7.59 -12.35
N ILE A 84 -11.55 -7.44 -11.04
CA ILE A 84 -12.60 -8.19 -10.35
C ILE A 84 -13.98 -7.79 -10.87
N SER A 85 -14.83 -8.78 -11.13
CA SER A 85 -16.13 -8.51 -11.73
C SER A 85 -17.08 -7.87 -10.70
N LEU A 86 -17.75 -6.79 -11.09
CA LEU A 86 -18.83 -6.16 -10.35
C LEU A 86 -20.13 -6.74 -10.93
N GLU A 87 -20.76 -7.62 -10.17
CA GLU A 87 -21.90 -8.43 -10.61
C GLU A 87 -23.22 -7.71 -10.39
N ASN A 88 -23.35 -6.99 -9.28
CA ASN A 88 -24.55 -6.22 -8.95
C ASN A 88 -24.28 -5.16 -7.88
N VAL A 89 -25.19 -4.19 -7.75
CA VAL A 89 -25.24 -3.24 -6.64
C VAL A 89 -26.64 -3.30 -6.04
N ILE A 90 -26.73 -3.74 -4.78
CA ILE A 90 -27.98 -3.87 -4.07
C ILE A 90 -28.08 -2.73 -3.07
N ASP A 91 -29.03 -1.85 -3.34
CA ASP A 91 -29.40 -0.76 -2.46
C ASP A 91 -30.38 -1.28 -1.40
N THR A 92 -29.97 -1.26 -0.12
CA THR A 92 -30.84 -1.50 1.03
C THR A 92 -31.00 -0.21 1.83
N ASP A 93 -31.97 -0.17 2.76
CA ASP A 93 -32.26 1.01 3.57
C ASP A 93 -31.04 1.54 4.34
N ASP A 94 -30.16 0.64 4.77
CA ASP A 94 -29.04 0.91 5.65
C ASP A 94 -27.66 0.94 4.96
N SER A 95 -27.54 0.37 3.76
CA SER A 95 -26.25 0.14 3.11
C SER A 95 -26.36 0.05 1.57
N LEU A 96 -25.26 0.38 0.90
CA LEU A 96 -25.01 -0.02 -0.49
C LEU A 96 -24.18 -1.30 -0.46
N ASN A 97 -24.69 -2.36 -1.07
CA ASN A 97 -24.04 -3.67 -1.08
C ASN A 97 -23.54 -3.97 -2.48
N VAL A 98 -22.22 -3.87 -2.68
CA VAL A 98 -21.57 -4.15 -3.97
C VAL A 98 -21.27 -5.64 -4.04
N VAL A 99 -21.93 -6.35 -4.95
CA VAL A 99 -21.75 -7.77 -5.19
C VAL A 99 -20.63 -7.96 -6.20
N LEU A 100 -19.59 -8.67 -5.78
CA LEU A 100 -18.36 -8.90 -6.50
C LEU A 100 -18.14 -10.39 -6.73
N GLU A 101 -17.37 -10.71 -7.77
CA GLU A 101 -16.79 -12.03 -7.95
C GLU A 101 -16.01 -12.46 -6.69
N TYR A 102 -16.24 -13.70 -6.25
CA TYR A 102 -15.57 -14.25 -5.07
C TYR A 102 -14.20 -14.83 -5.40
N CYS A 103 -13.17 -14.41 -4.67
CA CYS A 103 -11.83 -14.99 -4.71
C CYS A 103 -11.61 -15.92 -3.51
N PRO A 104 -11.47 -17.24 -3.70
CA PRO A 104 -11.21 -18.16 -2.59
C PRO A 104 -9.72 -18.26 -2.21
N GLU A 105 -8.78 -17.86 -3.08
CA GLU A 105 -7.34 -18.08 -2.83
C GLU A 105 -6.63 -16.91 -2.13
N GLY A 106 -7.36 -15.81 -1.91
CA GLY A 106 -6.90 -14.60 -1.25
C GLY A 106 -6.19 -13.63 -2.20
N ASP A 107 -5.37 -12.76 -1.63
CA ASP A 107 -4.63 -11.72 -2.31
C ASP A 107 -3.18 -12.12 -2.65
N LEU A 108 -2.53 -11.25 -3.42
CA LEU A 108 -1.15 -11.42 -3.86
C LEU A 108 -0.16 -11.28 -2.70
N PHE A 109 -0.49 -10.51 -1.66
CA PHE A 109 0.36 -10.35 -0.49
C PHE A 109 0.55 -11.68 0.24
N SER A 110 -0.54 -12.35 0.63
CA SER A 110 -0.49 -13.67 1.27
C SER A 110 0.12 -14.73 0.34
N MET A 111 -0.08 -14.64 -0.97
CA MET A 111 0.56 -15.56 -1.91
C MET A 111 2.09 -15.39 -1.97
N ILE A 112 2.60 -14.16 -1.83
CA ILE A 112 4.04 -13.87 -1.75
C ILE A 112 4.61 -14.31 -0.39
N THR A 113 3.95 -13.95 0.70
CA THR A 113 4.52 -14.02 2.06
C THR A 113 4.33 -15.38 2.75
N GLU A 114 3.15 -15.98 2.62
CA GLU A 114 2.81 -17.21 3.33
C GLU A 114 3.10 -18.46 2.47
N LYS A 115 2.85 -18.35 1.16
CA LYS A 115 2.96 -19.48 0.22
C LYS A 115 4.28 -19.50 -0.55
N GLY A 116 5.02 -18.39 -0.58
CA GLY A 116 6.25 -18.24 -1.37
C GLY A 116 6.05 -18.54 -2.85
N GLY A 117 4.84 -18.34 -3.38
CA GLY A 117 4.37 -19.01 -4.60
C GLY A 117 5.08 -18.60 -5.89
N TYR A 118 5.83 -17.50 -5.88
CA TYR A 118 6.43 -16.90 -7.07
C TYR A 118 7.96 -16.92 -7.07
N LEU A 119 8.60 -17.00 -5.90
CA LEU A 119 10.05 -16.81 -5.78
C LEU A 119 10.82 -17.85 -6.60
N GLY A 120 11.75 -17.37 -7.42
CA GLY A 120 12.56 -18.22 -8.30
C GLY A 120 11.83 -18.79 -9.54
N ASN A 121 10.60 -18.35 -9.82
CA ASN A 121 9.84 -18.75 -11.01
C ASN A 121 9.59 -17.57 -11.94
N ASP A 122 10.64 -17.17 -12.70
CA ASP A 122 10.59 -16.01 -13.60
C ASP A 122 9.43 -16.08 -14.61
N HIS A 123 9.11 -17.28 -15.10
CA HIS A 123 8.01 -17.45 -16.05
C HIS A 123 6.65 -17.10 -15.43
N LEU A 124 6.39 -17.61 -14.21
CA LEU A 124 5.15 -17.33 -13.49
C LEU A 124 5.08 -15.86 -13.07
N ILE A 125 6.19 -15.30 -12.55
CA ILE A 125 6.29 -13.87 -12.21
C ILE A 125 5.93 -13.01 -13.41
N LYS A 126 6.55 -13.28 -14.57
CA LYS A 126 6.30 -12.55 -15.81
C LYS A 126 4.82 -12.66 -16.22
N GLN A 127 4.26 -13.87 -16.20
CA GLN A 127 2.86 -14.11 -16.55
C GLN A 127 1.90 -13.32 -15.64
N VAL A 128 2.16 -13.30 -14.33
CA VAL A 128 1.32 -12.58 -13.36
C VAL A 128 1.50 -11.08 -13.47
N PHE A 129 2.74 -10.59 -13.55
CA PHE A 129 3.00 -9.15 -13.63
C PHE A 129 2.42 -8.53 -14.90
N VAL A 130 2.48 -9.23 -16.04
CA VAL A 130 1.83 -8.78 -17.28
C VAL A 130 0.32 -8.64 -17.12
N GLN A 131 -0.35 -9.54 -16.40
CA GLN A 131 -1.78 -9.43 -16.12
C GLN A 131 -2.12 -8.20 -15.25
N ILE A 132 -1.25 -7.87 -14.28
CA ILE A 132 -1.38 -6.65 -13.47
C ILE A 132 -1.23 -5.42 -14.38
N LEU A 133 -0.22 -5.41 -15.25
CA LEU A 133 -0.02 -4.33 -16.23
C LEU A 133 -1.23 -4.17 -17.15
N ASP A 134 -1.81 -5.27 -17.64
CA ASP A 134 -2.99 -5.25 -18.51
C ASP A 134 -4.21 -4.63 -17.80
N ALA A 135 -4.45 -4.97 -16.53
CA ALA A 135 -5.53 -4.40 -15.73
C ALA A 135 -5.37 -2.89 -15.51
N VAL A 136 -4.16 -2.45 -15.14
CA VAL A 136 -3.86 -1.03 -14.89
C VAL A 136 -3.90 -0.24 -16.18
N GLN A 137 -3.32 -0.78 -17.26
CA GLN A 137 -3.35 -0.16 -18.58
C GLN A 137 -4.77 -0.01 -19.11
N TYR A 138 -5.61 -1.04 -18.99
CA TYR A 138 -7.02 -0.95 -19.36
C TYR A 138 -7.75 0.13 -18.54
N SER A 139 -7.48 0.24 -17.24
CA SER A 139 -8.04 1.29 -16.40
C SER A 139 -7.59 2.68 -16.86
N HIS A 140 -6.29 2.87 -17.12
CA HIS A 140 -5.72 4.14 -17.59
C HIS A 140 -6.27 4.56 -18.96
N TYR A 141 -6.49 3.61 -19.88
CA TYR A 141 -7.14 3.88 -21.17
C TYR A 141 -8.60 4.34 -21.03
N ASN A 142 -9.28 3.93 -19.97
CA ASN A 142 -10.60 4.44 -19.61
C ASN A 142 -10.53 5.74 -18.78
N GLY A 143 -9.35 6.32 -18.62
CA GLY A 143 -9.13 7.55 -17.84
C GLY A 143 -9.29 7.35 -16.33
N ILE A 144 -9.12 6.12 -15.84
CA ILE A 144 -9.27 5.76 -14.43
C ILE A 144 -7.91 5.39 -13.85
N TYR A 145 -7.51 6.08 -12.79
CA TYR A 145 -6.24 5.87 -12.09
C TYR A 145 -6.50 5.31 -10.70
N HIS A 146 -5.80 4.25 -10.32
CA HIS A 146 -6.14 3.44 -9.14
C HIS A 146 -5.73 4.13 -7.84
N ARG A 147 -4.53 4.73 -7.81
CA ARG A 147 -3.92 5.46 -6.67
C ARG A 147 -3.61 4.63 -5.41
N ASP A 148 -4.08 3.39 -5.30
CA ASP A 148 -3.73 2.48 -4.20
C ASP A 148 -3.35 1.07 -4.70
N LEU A 149 -2.43 1.00 -5.67
CA LEU A 149 -1.91 -0.30 -6.12
C LEU A 149 -0.99 -0.88 -5.06
N LYS A 150 -1.30 -2.09 -4.62
CA LYS A 150 -0.54 -2.88 -3.65
C LYS A 150 -0.93 -4.36 -3.78
N PRO A 151 -0.10 -5.32 -3.33
CA PRO A 151 -0.41 -6.75 -3.43
C PRO A 151 -1.75 -7.15 -2.78
N GLU A 152 -2.17 -6.49 -1.70
CA GLU A 152 -3.45 -6.71 -1.01
C GLU A 152 -4.67 -6.37 -1.88
N ASN A 153 -4.52 -5.49 -2.88
CA ASN A 153 -5.60 -5.13 -3.81
C ASN A 153 -5.58 -5.98 -5.09
N ILE A 154 -4.78 -7.05 -5.14
CA ILE A 154 -4.64 -7.92 -6.30
C ILE A 154 -5.01 -9.34 -5.89
N LEU A 155 -6.16 -9.80 -6.34
CA LEU A 155 -6.73 -11.09 -6.00
C LEU A 155 -6.12 -12.20 -6.86
N VAL A 156 -5.94 -13.38 -6.27
CA VAL A 156 -5.25 -14.49 -6.91
C VAL A 156 -6.21 -15.65 -7.21
N PHE A 157 -6.08 -16.23 -8.40
CA PHE A 157 -6.90 -17.32 -8.89
C PHE A 157 -6.04 -18.41 -9.55
N ASP A 158 -6.65 -19.57 -9.74
CA ASP A 158 -6.11 -20.70 -10.49
C ASP A 158 -4.75 -21.17 -9.97
N GLY A 159 -4.57 -21.18 -8.65
CA GLY A 159 -3.32 -21.58 -7.99
C GLY A 159 -2.17 -20.61 -8.24
N GLY A 160 -2.42 -19.30 -8.24
CA GLY A 160 -1.38 -18.29 -8.45
C GLY A 160 -1.13 -17.86 -9.89
N ARG A 161 -1.86 -18.40 -10.87
CA ARG A 161 -1.59 -18.15 -12.30
C ARG A 161 -2.39 -17.01 -12.91
N THR A 162 -3.53 -16.70 -12.30
CA THR A 162 -4.43 -15.66 -12.74
C THR A 162 -4.54 -14.62 -11.64
N VAL A 163 -4.48 -13.33 -11.99
CA VAL A 163 -4.67 -12.25 -11.03
C VAL A 163 -5.70 -11.24 -11.48
N LYS A 164 -6.41 -10.63 -10.53
CA LYS A 164 -7.43 -9.63 -10.78
C LYS A 164 -7.29 -8.44 -9.84
N LEU A 165 -7.21 -7.24 -10.39
CA LEU A 165 -7.19 -6.00 -9.65
C LEU A 165 -8.57 -5.73 -8.99
N ALA A 166 -8.55 -5.33 -7.73
CA ALA A 166 -9.72 -5.01 -6.93
C ALA A 166 -9.55 -3.66 -6.20
N ASP A 167 -10.62 -3.22 -5.53
CA ASP A 167 -10.70 -2.03 -4.68
C ASP A 167 -10.42 -0.67 -5.35
N PHE A 168 -11.43 -0.14 -6.05
CA PHE A 168 -11.41 1.19 -6.65
C PHE A 168 -11.80 2.31 -5.68
N GLY A 169 -11.77 2.08 -4.36
CA GLY A 169 -12.22 3.05 -3.35
C GLY A 169 -11.43 4.37 -3.32
N LEU A 170 -10.19 4.34 -3.80
CA LEU A 170 -9.34 5.52 -3.96
C LEU A 170 -9.14 5.95 -5.41
N ALA A 171 -9.79 5.28 -6.37
CA ALA A 171 -9.62 5.60 -7.78
C ALA A 171 -10.14 7.01 -8.13
N THR A 172 -9.62 7.59 -9.20
CA THR A 172 -10.04 8.91 -9.72
C THR A 172 -9.92 8.98 -11.23
N THR A 173 -10.63 9.94 -11.83
CA THR A 173 -10.44 10.35 -13.22
C THR A 173 -9.52 11.57 -13.37
N ASP A 174 -9.07 12.15 -12.24
CA ASP A 174 -8.15 13.27 -12.26
C ASP A 174 -6.75 12.82 -12.67
N VAL A 175 -6.21 13.41 -13.74
CA VAL A 175 -4.82 13.21 -14.18
C VAL A 175 -3.82 13.78 -13.15
N TRP A 176 -4.27 14.77 -12.37
CA TRP A 176 -3.50 15.42 -11.31
C TRP A 176 -4.29 15.44 -10.01
N SER A 177 -3.75 14.80 -8.97
CA SER A 177 -4.40 14.69 -7.66
C SER A 177 -3.76 15.63 -6.64
N LYS A 178 -4.58 16.22 -5.77
CA LYS A 178 -4.16 17.00 -4.58
C LYS A 178 -4.33 16.20 -3.29
N ASP A 179 -4.82 14.97 -3.39
CA ASP A 179 -5.05 14.07 -2.27
C ASP A 179 -3.71 13.39 -1.89
N PHE A 180 -2.86 14.12 -1.18
CA PHE A 180 -1.56 13.63 -0.72
C PHE A 180 -1.71 12.59 0.39
N GLY A 181 -0.88 11.55 0.36
CA GLY A 181 -0.89 10.50 1.36
C GLY A 181 -2.17 9.64 1.38
N CYS A 182 -2.93 9.64 0.28
CA CYS A 182 -4.05 8.71 0.10
C CYS A 182 -3.55 7.41 -0.52
N GLY A 183 -3.77 6.28 0.16
CA GLY A 183 -3.27 4.94 -0.18
C GLY A 183 -2.26 4.41 0.84
N SER A 184 -1.61 3.28 0.55
CA SER A 184 -0.56 2.68 1.38
C SER A 184 0.80 3.33 1.15
N THR A 185 1.39 3.94 2.19
CA THR A 185 2.60 4.79 2.07
C THR A 185 3.85 4.10 1.52
N PHE A 186 3.96 2.77 1.69
CA PHE A 186 5.06 1.96 1.16
C PHE A 186 5.12 1.96 -0.38
N TYR A 187 3.95 2.08 -1.02
CA TYR A 187 3.79 1.98 -2.47
C TYR A 187 3.70 3.34 -3.15
N MET A 188 3.72 4.45 -2.39
CA MET A 188 3.57 5.79 -2.94
C MET A 188 4.87 6.35 -3.52
N SER A 189 4.72 7.08 -4.63
CA SER A 189 5.83 7.88 -5.17
C SER A 189 6.17 9.08 -4.28
N PRO A 190 7.40 9.63 -4.37
CA PRO A 190 7.80 10.81 -3.60
C PRO A 190 6.86 12.02 -3.78
N GLY A 191 6.31 12.19 -4.99
CA GLY A 191 5.35 13.26 -5.30
C GLY A 191 4.01 13.08 -4.57
N GLY A 192 3.55 11.84 -4.38
CA GLY A 192 2.33 11.54 -3.62
C GLY A 192 2.47 11.78 -2.12
N LEU A 193 3.70 11.81 -1.62
CA LEU A 193 4.03 12.03 -0.21
C LEU A 193 4.34 13.49 0.12
N ASN A 194 4.85 14.25 -0.84
CA ASN A 194 5.33 15.61 -0.61
C ASN A 194 4.19 16.65 -0.68
N LYS A 195 3.66 17.01 0.49
CA LYS A 195 2.62 18.05 0.66
C LYS A 195 3.05 19.47 0.25
N GLN A 196 4.34 19.69 -0.03
CA GLN A 196 4.85 20.99 -0.49
C GLN A 196 4.65 21.17 -2.01
N VAL A 197 4.37 20.10 -2.75
CA VAL A 197 4.04 20.17 -4.18
C VAL A 197 2.55 20.49 -4.34
N ARG A 198 2.13 21.06 -5.47
CA ARG A 198 0.73 21.44 -5.74
C ARG A 198 -0.19 20.26 -6.09
N GLY A 199 0.38 19.10 -6.41
CA GLY A 199 -0.29 17.84 -6.71
C GLY A 199 0.70 16.81 -7.23
N TYR A 200 0.23 15.61 -7.57
CA TYR A 200 1.01 14.59 -8.27
C TYR A 200 0.25 14.04 -9.47
N ALA A 201 0.99 13.64 -10.51
CA ALA A 201 0.44 12.96 -11.67
C ALA A 201 0.04 11.53 -11.27
N THR A 202 -1.22 11.17 -11.50
CA THR A 202 -1.82 9.91 -11.02
C THR A 202 -1.31 8.69 -11.79
N ALA A 203 -1.24 8.77 -13.13
CA ALA A 203 -0.75 7.66 -13.95
C ALA A 203 0.72 7.27 -13.62
N PRO A 204 1.68 8.22 -13.54
CA PRO A 204 3.04 7.89 -13.12
C PRO A 204 3.12 7.39 -11.68
N ASN A 205 2.19 7.79 -10.79
CA ASN A 205 2.16 7.27 -9.43
C ASN A 205 1.79 5.78 -9.40
N ASP A 206 0.82 5.34 -10.20
CA ASP A 206 0.49 3.92 -10.34
C ASP A 206 1.70 3.11 -10.86
N VAL A 207 2.46 3.65 -11.83
CA VAL A 207 3.70 3.01 -12.32
C VAL A 207 4.74 2.84 -11.21
N TRP A 208 4.86 3.81 -10.30
CA TRP A 208 5.75 3.68 -9.13
C TRP A 208 5.33 2.52 -8.23
N SER A 209 4.04 2.43 -7.90
CA SER A 209 3.50 1.35 -7.09
C SER A 209 3.71 -0.03 -7.74
N LEU A 210 3.59 -0.12 -9.07
CA LEU A 210 3.92 -1.32 -9.83
C LEU A 210 5.39 -1.74 -9.70
N GLY A 211 6.33 -0.79 -9.61
CA GLY A 211 7.73 -1.10 -9.33
C GLY A 211 7.95 -1.73 -7.96
N VAL A 212 7.23 -1.26 -6.93
CA VAL A 212 7.29 -1.86 -5.59
C VAL A 212 6.70 -3.28 -5.62
N ILE A 213 5.55 -3.47 -6.29
CA ILE A 213 4.93 -4.79 -6.47
C ILE A 213 5.88 -5.75 -7.23
N LEU A 214 6.59 -5.26 -8.26
CA LEU A 214 7.56 -6.06 -9.00
C LEU A 214 8.66 -6.58 -8.08
N ILE A 215 9.21 -5.73 -7.21
CA ILE A 215 10.21 -6.15 -6.21
C ILE A 215 9.59 -7.14 -5.21
N ASN A 216 8.34 -6.92 -4.78
CA ASN A 216 7.69 -7.84 -3.84
C ASN A 216 7.54 -9.24 -4.44
N ILE A 217 7.09 -9.36 -5.71
CA ILE A 217 6.87 -10.66 -6.34
C ILE A 217 8.18 -11.36 -6.73
N THR A 218 9.24 -10.61 -7.06
CA THR A 218 10.55 -11.18 -7.42
C THR A 218 11.43 -11.51 -6.22
N CYS A 219 11.37 -10.68 -5.17
CA CYS A 219 12.32 -10.74 -4.05
C CYS A 219 11.67 -10.96 -2.68
N GLY A 220 10.33 -10.88 -2.57
CA GLY A 220 9.64 -11.02 -1.29
C GLY A 220 10.00 -9.93 -0.27
N ARG A 221 10.43 -8.75 -0.74
CA ARG A 221 10.92 -7.63 0.09
C ARG A 221 10.38 -6.30 -0.42
N ASN A 222 10.40 -5.27 0.43
CA ASN A 222 10.18 -3.89 0.02
C ASN A 222 11.52 -3.18 -0.25
N PRO A 223 11.59 -2.26 -1.23
CA PRO A 223 12.81 -1.51 -1.50
C PRO A 223 13.13 -0.45 -0.44
N TRP A 224 12.14 0.01 0.32
CA TRP A 224 12.25 1.03 1.37
C TRP A 224 10.95 1.07 2.20
N LYS A 225 10.94 1.75 3.36
CA LYS A 225 9.70 2.02 4.12
C LYS A 225 8.85 3.07 3.43
N GLN A 226 9.51 4.12 2.93
CA GLN A 226 8.83 5.23 2.32
C GLN A 226 9.75 5.93 1.33
N ALA A 227 9.25 6.25 0.13
CA ALA A 227 10.00 6.99 -0.88
C ALA A 227 10.18 8.48 -0.51
N CYS A 228 10.94 8.76 0.54
CA CYS A 228 11.22 10.11 1.03
C CYS A 228 12.67 10.22 1.52
N LEU A 229 13.24 11.43 1.53
CA LEU A 229 14.65 11.65 1.89
C LEU A 229 15.04 11.26 3.32
N ARG A 230 14.06 11.01 4.20
CA ARG A 230 14.32 10.52 5.58
C ARG A 230 14.51 9.01 5.64
N ASP A 231 14.09 8.30 4.60
CA ASP A 231 14.33 6.87 4.45
C ASP A 231 15.74 6.67 3.89
N GLU A 232 16.56 5.91 4.61
CA GLU A 232 17.98 5.73 4.29
C GLU A 232 18.18 4.99 2.98
N THR A 233 17.43 3.92 2.76
CA THR A 233 17.49 3.09 1.54
C THR A 233 17.08 3.91 0.31
N PHE A 234 16.01 4.70 0.44
CA PHE A 234 15.59 5.61 -0.62
C PHE A 234 16.62 6.73 -0.89
N SER A 235 17.21 7.30 0.16
CA SER A 235 18.25 8.34 0.04
C SER A 235 19.50 7.80 -0.67
N MET A 236 19.95 6.60 -0.33
CA MET A 236 21.07 5.93 -0.99
C MET A 236 20.76 5.65 -2.47
N TYR A 237 19.54 5.20 -2.78
CA TYR A 237 19.10 4.99 -4.16
C TYR A 237 19.10 6.26 -5.03
N LEU A 238 18.85 7.43 -4.43
CA LEU A 238 18.97 8.71 -5.15
C LEU A 238 20.42 9.13 -5.40
N GLN A 239 21.37 8.68 -4.57
CA GLN A 239 22.80 8.96 -4.73
C GLN A 239 23.43 7.99 -5.74
N ASP A 240 23.06 6.72 -5.66
CA ASP A 240 23.49 5.66 -6.57
C ASP A 240 22.27 4.86 -7.06
N ARG A 241 22.01 4.98 -8.36
CA ARG A 241 20.87 4.33 -9.04
C ARG A 241 21.03 2.81 -9.12
N ASP A 242 22.22 2.27 -8.88
CA ASP A 242 22.51 0.83 -8.80
C ASP A 242 22.43 0.27 -7.37
N PHE A 243 22.18 1.12 -6.37
CA PHE A 243 22.16 0.73 -4.96
C PHE A 243 21.21 -0.45 -4.66
N LEU A 244 20.06 -0.55 -5.34
CA LEU A 244 19.13 -1.66 -5.09
C LEU A 244 19.75 -3.04 -5.39
N LYS A 245 20.72 -3.13 -6.30
CA LYS A 245 21.45 -4.39 -6.56
C LYS A 245 22.39 -4.81 -5.44
N THR A 246 22.83 -3.87 -4.61
CA THR A 246 23.73 -4.20 -3.50
C THR A 246 22.98 -4.86 -2.35
N ILE A 247 21.66 -4.71 -2.32
CA ILE A 247 20.79 -5.14 -1.21
C ILE A 247 19.74 -6.19 -1.60
N LEU A 248 19.45 -6.33 -2.90
CA LEU A 248 18.50 -7.28 -3.46
C LEU A 248 19.16 -8.09 -4.58
N PRO A 249 18.76 -9.35 -4.79
CA PRO A 249 19.36 -10.24 -5.78
C PRO A 249 18.84 -9.93 -7.20
N LEU A 250 18.94 -8.69 -7.65
CA LEU A 250 18.40 -8.25 -8.93
C LEU A 250 19.35 -8.61 -10.09
N SER A 251 18.79 -9.04 -11.22
CA SER A 251 19.53 -9.05 -12.49
C SER A 251 19.87 -7.62 -12.96
N ASP A 252 20.83 -7.51 -13.86
CA ASP A 252 21.18 -6.23 -14.51
C ASP A 252 19.95 -5.65 -15.21
N GLU A 253 19.22 -6.50 -15.94
CA GLU A 253 18.04 -6.13 -16.70
C GLU A 253 16.90 -5.64 -15.80
N LEU A 254 16.60 -6.35 -14.70
CA LEU A 254 15.56 -5.92 -13.76
C LEU A 254 15.95 -4.61 -13.09
N ASN A 255 17.21 -4.45 -12.67
CA ASN A 255 17.66 -3.21 -12.07
C ASN A 255 17.54 -2.02 -13.04
N ASP A 256 17.86 -2.19 -14.32
CA ASP A 256 17.67 -1.14 -15.32
C ASP A 256 16.17 -0.81 -15.52
N ILE A 257 15.28 -1.81 -15.52
CA ILE A 257 13.83 -1.58 -15.54
C ILE A 257 13.39 -0.78 -14.29
N LEU A 258 13.89 -1.13 -13.11
CA LEU A 258 13.57 -0.44 -11.85
C LEU A 258 14.09 1.01 -11.84
N LYS A 259 15.22 1.30 -12.50
CA LYS A 259 15.69 2.68 -12.69
C LYS A 259 14.72 3.51 -13.54
N ASP A 260 14.12 2.92 -14.57
CA ASP A 260 13.14 3.61 -15.41
C ASP A 260 11.80 3.81 -14.66
N ILE A 261 11.39 2.85 -13.84
CA ILE A 261 10.19 2.93 -12.99
C ILE A 261 10.36 3.94 -11.86
N PHE A 262 11.44 3.85 -11.08
CA PHE A 262 11.69 4.73 -9.94
C PHE A 262 12.46 5.99 -10.33
N ASN A 263 12.17 6.52 -11.52
CA ASN A 263 12.64 7.86 -11.90
C ASN A 263 11.96 8.90 -10.99
N PRO A 264 12.72 9.74 -10.25
CA PRO A 264 12.15 10.75 -9.38
C PRO A 264 11.31 11.79 -10.14
N ASN A 265 11.67 12.06 -11.41
CA ASN A 265 10.87 12.92 -12.27
C ASN A 265 9.72 12.09 -12.89
N PRO A 266 8.45 12.38 -12.57
CA PRO A 266 7.31 11.62 -13.09
C PRO A 266 7.14 11.73 -14.62
N GLU A 267 7.65 12.79 -15.25
CA GLU A 267 7.58 12.96 -16.71
C GLU A 267 8.60 12.12 -17.47
N LYS A 268 9.68 11.69 -16.78
CA LYS A 268 10.72 10.80 -17.32
C LYS A 268 10.53 9.35 -16.88
N ARG A 269 9.47 9.07 -16.12
CA ARG A 269 9.14 7.73 -15.66
C ARG A 269 8.59 6.91 -16.83
N ILE A 270 9.01 5.66 -16.92
CA ILE A 270 8.58 4.73 -17.97
C ILE A 270 7.06 4.66 -18.11
N THR A 271 6.57 4.53 -19.34
CA THR A 271 5.14 4.32 -19.61
C THR A 271 4.74 2.85 -19.37
N LEU A 272 3.44 2.57 -19.24
CA LEU A 272 2.95 1.19 -19.09
C LEU A 272 3.25 0.32 -20.32
N ASP A 273 3.15 0.87 -21.53
CA ASP A 273 3.49 0.17 -22.77
C ASP A 273 4.96 -0.25 -22.80
N GLU A 274 5.87 0.72 -22.58
CA GLU A 274 7.31 0.45 -22.53
C GLU A 274 7.66 -0.52 -21.40
N LEU A 275 7.05 -0.37 -20.22
CA LEU A 275 7.28 -1.26 -19.10
C LEU A 275 6.88 -2.71 -19.45
N LYS A 276 5.70 -2.90 -20.06
CA LYS A 276 5.25 -4.22 -20.49
C LYS A 276 6.20 -4.85 -21.50
N GLU A 277 6.67 -4.09 -22.48
CA GLU A 277 7.67 -4.56 -23.45
C GLU A 277 8.96 -4.99 -22.77
N ARG A 278 9.49 -4.19 -21.82
CA ARG A 278 10.71 -4.53 -21.09
C ARG A 278 10.55 -5.76 -20.20
N ILE A 279 9.41 -5.92 -19.54
CA ILE A 279 9.11 -7.10 -18.72
C ILE A 279 9.04 -8.38 -19.58
N LEU A 280 8.41 -8.29 -20.75
CA LEU A 280 8.35 -9.42 -21.67
C LEU A 280 9.75 -9.84 -22.16
N ALA A 281 10.61 -8.86 -22.43
CA ALA A 281 11.99 -9.07 -22.87
C ALA A 281 12.97 -9.50 -21.76
N CYS A 282 12.66 -9.25 -20.49
CA CYS A 282 13.52 -9.62 -19.37
C CYS A 282 13.54 -11.15 -19.17
N GLU A 283 14.68 -11.81 -19.37
CA GLU A 283 14.77 -13.28 -19.28
C GLU A 283 14.78 -13.79 -17.84
N GLN A 284 15.52 -13.12 -16.95
CA GLN A 284 15.68 -13.45 -15.55
C GLN A 284 15.51 -12.21 -14.69
N PHE A 285 14.69 -12.30 -13.64
CA PHE A 285 14.49 -11.18 -12.72
C PHE A 285 15.56 -11.13 -11.63
N THR A 286 16.04 -12.29 -11.19
CA THR A 286 16.98 -12.40 -10.07
C THR A 286 18.22 -13.20 -10.43
N VAL A 287 19.35 -12.86 -9.81
CA VAL A 287 20.59 -13.65 -9.88
C VAL A 287 20.62 -14.72 -8.78
N SER A 288 21.34 -15.82 -9.02
CA SER A 288 21.54 -16.89 -8.03
C SER A 288 22.27 -16.37 -6.78
N GLU A 289 21.90 -16.87 -5.60
CA GLU A 289 22.54 -16.53 -4.31
C GLU A 289 24.06 -16.82 -4.28
N ASP A 290 24.56 -17.70 -5.15
CA ASP A 290 25.99 -17.99 -5.25
C ASP A 290 26.81 -16.86 -5.88
N ASP A 291 26.18 -15.93 -6.61
CA ASP A 291 26.85 -14.78 -7.22
C ASP A 291 26.89 -13.54 -6.30
N VAL A 292 26.06 -13.49 -5.25
CA VAL A 292 25.87 -12.30 -4.38
C VAL A 292 26.86 -12.25 -3.19
N LYS A 293 27.62 -13.33 -2.93
CA LYS A 293 28.50 -13.48 -1.74
C LYS A 293 29.72 -12.54 -1.67
N THR A 294 29.84 -11.51 -2.52
CA THR A 294 30.98 -10.58 -2.48
C THR A 294 30.75 -9.26 -1.75
N THR A 295 29.54 -8.96 -1.28
CA THR A 295 29.25 -7.70 -0.57
C THR A 295 28.12 -7.89 0.43
N GLN A 296 28.44 -8.25 1.68
CA GLN A 296 27.51 -8.11 2.80
C GLN A 296 28.23 -7.45 3.98
N GLN A 297 27.79 -6.24 4.32
CA GLN A 297 27.72 -5.77 5.70
C GLN A 297 26.23 -5.80 6.07
N ASP A 298 25.95 -6.27 7.29
CA ASP A 298 24.62 -6.55 7.81
C ASP A 298 23.82 -5.25 8.02
N ASP A 299 23.02 -4.85 7.03
CA ASP A 299 21.99 -3.80 7.19
C ASP A 299 20.61 -4.44 7.42
N GLU A 300 19.86 -3.90 8.39
CA GLU A 300 18.51 -4.37 8.77
C GLU A 300 17.49 -4.07 7.64
N PHE A 301 17.33 -5.01 6.71
CA PHE A 301 16.20 -5.01 5.78
C PHE A 301 14.92 -5.39 6.49
N ILE A 302 13.82 -4.76 6.08
CA ILE A 302 12.51 -5.19 6.54
C ILE A 302 12.05 -6.34 5.65
N ASN A 303 12.14 -7.54 6.20
CA ASN A 303 11.44 -8.68 5.66
C ASN A 303 9.95 -8.36 5.66
N ILE A 304 9.18 -8.79 4.65
CA ILE A 304 7.73 -8.59 4.69
C ILE A 304 7.15 -9.26 5.96
N CYS A 305 7.82 -10.31 6.46
CA CYS A 305 7.51 -10.99 7.73
C CYS A 305 7.71 -10.13 8.99
N ASP A 306 8.51 -9.05 8.94
CA ASP A 306 8.87 -8.19 10.08
C ASP A 306 8.10 -6.86 10.09
N MET A 307 7.11 -6.70 9.20
CA MET A 307 6.27 -5.51 9.14
C MET A 307 5.23 -5.53 10.28
N PRO A 308 5.28 -4.60 11.26
CA PRO A 308 4.12 -4.38 12.10
C PRO A 308 3.00 -3.82 11.23
N ILE A 309 1.89 -4.53 11.21
CA ILE A 309 0.58 -3.99 10.85
C ILE A 309 0.43 -2.67 11.61
N SER A 310 0.09 -1.59 10.91
CA SER A 310 0.07 -0.25 11.48
C SER A 310 -1.06 -0.09 12.50
N THR A 311 -0.86 -0.65 13.69
CA THR A 311 -1.63 -0.27 14.87
C THR A 311 -1.05 1.05 15.38
N VAL A 312 -1.67 2.15 14.96
CA VAL A 312 -1.42 3.45 15.58
C VAL A 312 -1.91 3.36 17.03
N ALA A 313 -1.00 3.06 17.96
CA ALA A 313 -1.25 3.24 19.38
C ALA A 313 -1.50 4.73 19.67
N PRO A 314 -2.47 5.10 20.52
CA PRO A 314 -2.68 6.49 20.90
C PRO A 314 -1.44 6.99 21.66
N ARG A 315 -0.84 8.09 21.19
CA ARG A 315 0.15 8.80 21.99
C ARG A 315 -0.51 9.28 23.28
N GLU A 316 0.02 8.83 24.41
CA GLU A 316 -0.27 9.40 25.72
C GLU A 316 -0.02 10.91 25.69
N ILE A 317 -1.06 11.66 26.00
CA ILE A 317 -0.93 13.07 26.35
C ILE A 317 -0.35 13.11 27.76
N CYS A 318 0.88 13.63 27.88
CA CYS A 318 1.48 13.92 29.17
C CYS A 318 0.57 14.89 29.95
N ASN A 319 0.00 14.39 31.05
CA ASN A 319 -0.63 15.20 32.08
C ASN A 319 0.46 16.01 32.81
N TYR A 320 0.68 17.25 32.37
CA TYR A 320 1.21 18.27 33.26
C TYR A 320 0.06 18.91 34.01
N SER A 321 0.04 18.65 35.31
CA SER A 321 -0.76 19.34 36.30
C SER A 321 -0.50 20.85 36.25
N SER A 322 -1.54 21.62 35.93
CA SER A 322 -1.63 22.99 36.43
C SER A 322 -3.08 23.35 36.72
N SER A 323 -3.23 23.91 37.90
CA SER A 323 -4.44 24.23 38.64
C SER A 323 -5.25 25.38 38.02
N SER A 324 -6.57 25.20 38.05
CA SER A 324 -7.61 26.23 38.31
C SER A 324 -7.61 27.53 37.49
N SER A 325 -8.65 27.75 36.68
CA SER A 325 -9.79 28.64 37.03
C SER A 325 -10.56 29.16 35.80
N SER A 326 -11.89 29.10 35.93
CA SER A 326 -12.92 30.00 35.36
C SER A 326 -13.06 30.22 33.84
N ALA A 327 -14.15 29.67 33.30
CA ALA A 327 -15.21 30.32 32.50
C ALA A 327 -14.86 31.36 31.41
N THR A 328 -15.37 31.17 30.18
CA THR A 328 -16.61 31.81 29.66
C THR A 328 -16.89 31.38 28.21
N ALA A 329 -18.17 31.29 27.87
CA ALA A 329 -18.73 30.85 26.60
C ALA A 329 -18.69 31.90 25.46
N CYS A 330 -19.06 31.41 24.27
CA CYS A 330 -19.76 32.07 23.16
C CYS A 330 -18.99 32.60 21.93
N SER A 331 -19.37 31.97 20.81
CA SER A 331 -19.94 32.56 19.58
C SER A 331 -19.09 32.68 18.31
N TRP A 332 -19.67 32.06 17.28
CA TRP A 332 -19.41 32.18 15.85
C TRP A 332 -19.77 33.58 15.34
N TYR A 333 -19.06 34.09 14.32
CA TYR A 333 -19.68 34.82 13.19
C TYR A 333 -18.75 34.89 11.97
N SER A 334 -19.41 34.77 10.82
CA SER A 334 -18.96 34.75 9.42
C SER A 334 -18.25 36.01 8.92
N MET A 335 -17.53 35.88 7.80
CA MET A 335 -17.68 36.79 6.65
C MET A 335 -17.50 36.07 5.30
N ASN A 336 -18.51 36.22 4.44
CA ASN A 336 -18.44 36.07 2.99
C ASN A 336 -17.75 37.30 2.37
N SER A 337 -17.07 37.13 1.23
CA SER A 337 -17.24 38.05 0.10
C SER A 337 -16.67 37.45 -1.20
N GLU A 338 -17.47 37.55 -2.25
CA GLU A 338 -17.17 37.27 -3.66
C GLU A 338 -16.23 38.35 -4.27
N MET A 339 -15.47 38.00 -5.31
CA MET A 339 -15.36 38.77 -6.58
C MET A 339 -14.45 38.07 -7.62
N ASP A 340 -14.56 38.57 -8.85
CA ASP A 340 -14.53 37.88 -10.15
C ASP A 340 -13.23 38.06 -10.99
N PHE A 341 -13.05 37.19 -12.00
CA PHE A 341 -12.17 37.14 -13.20
C PHE A 341 -10.88 37.99 -13.37
N SER A 342 -9.74 37.33 -13.72
CA SER A 342 -8.97 37.49 -14.99
C SER A 342 -7.74 36.53 -15.12
N THR A 343 -7.36 36.23 -16.37
CA THR A 343 -6.32 35.31 -16.92
C THR A 343 -4.84 35.60 -16.56
N PRO A 344 -3.88 34.67 -16.85
CA PRO A 344 -2.66 34.45 -16.05
C PRO A 344 -1.40 35.13 -16.62
N PRO A 345 -0.26 35.07 -15.90
CA PRO A 345 1.06 35.11 -16.53
C PRO A 345 1.74 33.73 -16.49
N SER A 346 2.47 33.50 -17.59
CA SER A 346 3.41 32.44 -17.91
C SER A 346 4.70 32.50 -17.08
N GLU A 347 5.43 31.38 -17.14
CA GLU A 347 6.85 31.16 -16.77
C GLU A 347 7.17 31.12 -15.26
N PHE A 348 7.56 29.93 -14.78
CA PHE A 348 8.75 29.77 -13.94
C PHE A 348 9.22 28.31 -14.04
N LEU A 349 10.28 28.11 -14.84
CA LEU A 349 11.20 26.97 -14.73
C LEU A 349 11.92 27.11 -13.39
N VAL A 350 11.94 26.04 -12.59
CA VAL A 350 12.84 25.96 -11.43
C VAL A 350 13.91 24.93 -11.73
N ASP A 351 15.09 25.46 -12.03
CA ASP A 351 16.36 24.78 -12.24
C ASP A 351 16.69 23.88 -11.03
N TYR A 352 16.95 22.60 -11.30
CA TYR A 352 17.48 21.65 -10.33
C TYR A 352 18.92 21.28 -10.74
N ASP A 353 19.79 22.28 -10.87
CA ASP A 353 21.22 22.07 -11.07
C ASP A 353 22.01 23.19 -10.38
N ARG A 354 22.46 22.93 -9.15
CA ARG A 354 23.67 23.51 -8.54
C ARG A 354 23.85 22.96 -7.12
N CYS A 355 24.65 21.90 -7.01
CA CYS A 355 25.62 21.73 -5.93
C CYS A 355 26.57 20.58 -6.29
N PHE A 356 27.50 20.85 -7.20
CA PHE A 356 28.71 20.04 -7.37
C PHE A 356 29.91 20.97 -7.54
N SER A 357 31.00 20.62 -6.84
CA SER A 357 32.33 21.24 -6.78
C SER A 357 32.40 22.58 -6.03
N SER A 358 33.39 22.90 -5.19
CA SER A 358 34.61 22.22 -4.72
C SER A 358 35.24 23.12 -3.66
N SER A 359 35.84 22.56 -2.62
CA SER A 359 37.05 23.15 -2.02
C SER A 359 37.79 22.13 -1.16
N THR A 360 38.88 21.65 -1.73
CA THR A 360 40.03 21.00 -1.09
C THR A 360 40.82 21.99 -0.22
N SER A 361 41.26 21.58 0.98
CA SER A 361 42.70 21.57 1.34
C SER A 361 42.96 21.15 2.81
N SER A 362 43.77 20.09 2.93
CA SER A 362 44.93 19.90 3.83
C SER A 362 44.78 19.78 5.37
N SER A 363 45.03 18.54 5.81
CA SER A 363 46.02 18.09 6.82
C SER A 363 46.02 18.65 8.25
N SER A 364 45.89 17.76 9.24
CA SER A 364 46.97 17.44 10.21
C SER A 364 46.50 16.46 11.29
N SER A 365 47.29 15.42 11.53
CA SER A 365 47.23 14.46 12.63
C SER A 365 47.32 15.15 14.00
N LEU A 366 46.68 14.60 15.04
CA LEU A 366 47.29 14.33 16.35
C LEU A 366 46.30 13.67 17.34
N SER A 367 46.80 12.59 17.93
CA SER A 367 46.31 11.84 19.07
C SER A 367 46.21 12.67 20.36
N THR A 368 45.33 12.23 21.28
CA THR A 368 45.57 11.92 22.71
C THR A 368 44.40 12.40 23.58
N LEU A 369 43.66 11.49 24.22
CA LEU A 369 43.55 11.41 25.69
C LEU A 369 42.75 10.18 26.12
N ALA A 370 43.46 9.33 26.88
CA ALA A 370 43.01 8.10 27.49
C ALA A 370 42.49 8.34 28.91
N ASN A 371 41.82 7.30 29.42
CA ASN A 371 41.61 6.94 30.83
C ASN A 371 40.46 7.62 31.59
N SER A 372 39.40 6.83 31.82
CA SER A 372 39.21 6.18 33.12
C SER A 372 38.03 5.19 33.08
N GLN A 373 38.33 3.89 33.15
CA GLN A 373 37.46 2.86 33.75
C GLN A 373 38.06 2.50 35.13
N PRO A 374 37.28 1.95 36.06
CA PRO A 374 37.32 0.48 36.21
C PRO A 374 35.98 -0.22 36.56
N ASP A 375 35.89 -1.48 36.08
CA ASP A 375 35.39 -2.70 36.78
C ASP A 375 33.87 -2.90 37.01
N LEU A 376 33.22 -4.08 36.87
CA LEU A 376 33.54 -5.51 36.65
C LEU A 376 32.23 -6.21 36.16
N ILE A 377 32.18 -6.96 35.05
CA ILE A 377 32.37 -8.43 34.86
C ILE A 377 31.45 -9.38 35.67
N LYS A 378 30.55 -10.10 34.97
CA LYS A 378 30.39 -11.60 34.86
C LYS A 378 29.01 -11.96 34.24
N CYS A 379 28.94 -12.45 32.99
CA CYS A 379 29.03 -13.87 32.52
C CYS A 379 27.86 -14.76 33.03
N PHE A 380 27.12 -15.55 32.24
CA PHE A 380 27.56 -16.62 31.32
C PHE A 380 26.42 -17.12 30.39
N ASN A 381 26.86 -17.85 29.35
CA ASN A 381 26.17 -18.48 28.20
C ASN A 381 25.30 -19.74 28.45
N HIS A 382 24.54 -20.07 27.38
CA HIS A 382 24.39 -21.37 26.69
C HIS A 382 23.20 -22.31 26.97
N ASP A 383 22.69 -22.84 25.85
CA ASP A 383 21.72 -23.90 25.55
C ASP A 383 21.57 -25.08 26.53
N LEU A 384 20.31 -25.56 26.69
CA LEU A 384 19.80 -26.88 26.23
C LEU A 384 18.48 -27.22 26.96
N GLY A 385 17.50 -27.69 26.20
CA GLY A 385 16.11 -27.87 26.63
C GLY A 385 15.79 -29.05 27.57
N ILE A 386 14.50 -29.17 27.92
CA ILE A 386 13.72 -30.41 28.13
C ILE A 386 12.23 -30.03 28.38
N SER A 387 11.35 -30.85 27.82
CA SER A 387 9.88 -30.89 27.89
C SER A 387 9.31 -31.20 29.29
N LEU A 388 8.10 -30.70 29.62
CA LEU A 388 6.93 -31.50 30.07
C LEU A 388 5.69 -30.66 30.52
N LYS A 389 4.55 -30.95 29.85
CA LYS A 389 3.14 -31.12 30.28
C LYS A 389 2.36 -30.09 31.15
N CYS A 390 1.28 -29.60 30.52
CA CYS A 390 -0.17 -29.67 30.85
C CYS A 390 -0.69 -29.23 32.24
N GLY A 391 -1.54 -28.19 32.24
CA GLY A 391 -2.46 -27.84 33.32
C GLY A 391 -3.23 -26.55 33.01
N ASP A 392 -4.56 -26.62 33.07
CA ASP A 392 -5.56 -25.65 32.62
C ASP A 392 -5.52 -24.27 33.33
N LEU A 393 -5.92 -23.20 32.64
CA LEU A 393 -7.14 -22.39 32.95
C LEU A 393 -7.12 -20.95 32.36
N ILE A 394 -8.26 -20.63 31.74
CA ILE A 394 -8.97 -19.34 31.66
C ILE A 394 -8.66 -18.41 30.48
N MET A 395 -9.76 -18.09 29.79
CA MET A 395 -9.94 -17.14 28.69
C MET A 395 -9.38 -15.76 29.03
N ASP A 396 -8.69 -15.16 28.06
CA ASP A 396 -8.79 -13.73 27.81
C ASP A 396 -8.71 -13.50 26.29
N ASP A 397 -9.76 -12.87 25.78
CA ASP A 397 -9.96 -12.50 24.38
C ASP A 397 -8.93 -11.44 23.96
N HIS A 398 -7.97 -11.84 23.14
CA HIS A 398 -7.16 -10.91 22.34
C HIS A 398 -7.19 -11.36 20.87
N ILE A 399 -8.23 -10.91 20.16
CA ILE A 399 -8.31 -11.00 18.70
C ILE A 399 -7.30 -10.01 18.13
N LEU A 400 -6.25 -10.56 17.52
CA LEU A 400 -5.26 -9.85 16.73
C LEU A 400 -5.97 -9.18 15.55
N GLN A 401 -5.84 -7.85 15.48
CA GLN A 401 -6.40 -6.98 14.47
C GLN A 401 -5.38 -6.89 13.32
N THR A 402 -5.65 -7.61 12.22
CA THR A 402 -4.85 -7.57 11.01
C THR A 402 -5.44 -6.56 10.03
N ASP A 403 -4.65 -5.57 9.58
CA ASP A 403 -4.94 -4.81 8.36
C ASP A 403 -4.64 -5.74 7.17
N CYS A 404 -5.61 -6.57 6.79
CA CYS A 404 -5.57 -7.37 5.58
C CYS A 404 -6.84 -7.10 4.78
N ILE A 405 -6.67 -6.60 3.56
CA ILE A 405 -7.71 -6.54 2.53
C ILE A 405 -7.42 -7.74 1.62
N PHE A 406 -8.46 -8.57 1.47
CA PHE A 406 -8.49 -9.87 0.79
C PHE A 406 -8.49 -9.78 -0.71
#